data_AF-A0A953DXN0-F1
#
_entry.id   AF-A0A953DXN0-F1
#
_cell.length_a   1.000
_cell.length_b   1.000
_cell.length_c   1.000
_cell.angle_alpha   90.00
_cell.angle_beta   90.00
_cell.angle_gamma   90.00
#
_symmetry.space_group_name_H-M   'P 1'
#
loop_
_entity.id
_entity.type
_entity.pdbx_description
1 polymer ?
#
loop_
_entity_poly.entity_id
_entity_poly.type
_entity_poly.pdbx_seq_one_letter_code
_entity_poly.pdbx_strand_id
1 'polypeptide(L)'
;MAPVPKQWAASKKSAALRFVLMIGALSFFADFTYEGSRSILGPYLGMLSASAVAVAVVSGVGELLGYSLRLVSGGLADRTGKFWPITILGYFVQLLSVPALALAGNWPTAAALIILERAGRATRNPPRDVMLSHAGKQLGFGWAFGVNEALDQLGALFGPLAVAAILAWRGDYRFAFAALLAPAIVSLALLLVARWLYPRPEEMEDEPLNVHARGLPRVFWIYLAGASLVAAGYADFPLIAFHFQKTSAMPADLVPVAYATAMAASGMGSLVFGRLFDRFG
;
A
#
# COMPACT_ATOMS: atom_id res chain seq x y z
N MET A 1 18.30 -27.82 -25.61
CA MET A 1 17.59 -26.53 -25.70
C MET A 1 18.34 -25.63 -26.65
N ALA A 2 17.75 -25.23 -27.77
CA ALA A 2 18.34 -24.24 -28.66
C ALA A 2 18.31 -22.85 -27.98
N PRO A 3 19.37 -22.03 -28.07
CA PRO A 3 19.39 -20.72 -27.44
C PRO A 3 18.32 -19.81 -28.06
N VAL A 4 17.52 -19.16 -27.20
CA VAL A 4 16.53 -18.17 -27.62
C VAL A 4 17.25 -17.05 -28.40
N PRO A 5 16.76 -16.63 -29.59
CA PRO A 5 17.42 -15.60 -30.38
C PRO A 5 17.57 -14.28 -29.59
N LYS A 6 18.75 -13.66 -29.62
CA LYS A 6 19.06 -12.40 -28.88
C LYS A 6 18.04 -11.27 -29.09
N GLN A 7 17.41 -11.18 -30.27
CA GLN A 7 16.37 -10.19 -30.57
C GLN A 7 15.08 -10.38 -29.75
N TRP A 8 14.75 -11.62 -29.37
CA TRP A 8 13.56 -11.91 -28.57
C TRP A 8 13.80 -11.61 -27.08
N ALA A 9 15.01 -11.83 -26.58
CA ALA A 9 15.40 -11.51 -25.21
C ALA A 9 15.41 -9.99 -24.92
N ALA A 10 15.82 -9.16 -25.89
CA ALA A 10 15.79 -7.70 -25.76
C ALA A 10 14.35 -7.15 -25.69
N SER A 11 13.41 -7.78 -26.41
CA SER A 11 11.98 -7.44 -26.37
C SER A 11 11.35 -7.74 -25.00
N LYS A 12 11.65 -8.91 -24.41
CA LYS A 12 11.15 -9.31 -23.09
C LYS A 12 11.62 -8.39 -21.95
N LYS A 13 12.90 -7.99 -21.95
CA LYS A 13 13.41 -7.04 -20.94
C LYS A 13 12.74 -5.67 -21.03
N SER A 14 12.51 -5.17 -22.25
CA SER A 14 11.79 -3.90 -22.47
C SER A 14 10.33 -4.00 -22.00
N ALA A 15 9.65 -5.11 -22.29
CA ALA A 15 8.29 -5.36 -21.84
C ALA A 15 8.19 -5.44 -20.31
N ALA A 16 9.10 -6.17 -19.67
CA ALA A 16 9.20 -6.27 -18.21
C ALA A 16 9.47 -4.91 -17.57
N LEU A 17 10.38 -4.10 -18.14
CA LEU A 17 10.69 -2.76 -17.65
C LEU A 17 9.45 -1.86 -17.68
N ARG A 18 8.73 -1.85 -18.80
CA ARG A 18 7.49 -1.09 -18.95
C ARG A 18 6.40 -1.56 -17.98
N PHE A 19 6.30 -2.87 -17.74
CA PHE A 19 5.39 -3.42 -16.75
C PHE A 19 5.74 -2.93 -15.34
N VAL A 20 7.00 -3.07 -14.91
CA VAL A 20 7.48 -2.58 -13.60
C VAL A 20 7.17 -1.11 -13.40
N LEU A 21 7.45 -0.27 -14.41
CA LEU A 21 7.19 1.18 -14.34
C LEU A 21 5.69 1.49 -14.27
N MET A 22 4.85 0.74 -14.98
CA MET A 22 3.40 0.93 -14.94
C MET A 22 2.79 0.47 -13.61
N ILE A 23 3.25 -0.67 -13.06
CA ILE A 23 2.86 -1.12 -11.73
C ILE A 23 3.37 -0.14 -10.64
N GLY A 24 4.53 0.47 -10.84
CA GLY A 24 5.03 1.51 -9.95
C GLY A 24 4.17 2.78 -10.03
N ALA A 25 3.85 3.24 -11.24
CA ALA A 25 3.03 4.44 -11.43
C ALA A 25 1.61 4.29 -10.85
N LEU A 26 0.95 3.14 -11.06
CA LEU A 26 -0.38 2.91 -10.46
C LEU A 26 -0.30 2.87 -8.93
N SER A 27 0.78 2.36 -8.35
CA SER A 27 0.93 2.26 -6.91
C SER A 27 1.31 3.57 -6.25
N PHE A 28 2.10 4.42 -6.92
CA PHE A 28 2.26 5.82 -6.53
C PHE A 28 0.90 6.49 -6.27
N PHE A 29 -0.04 6.39 -7.22
CA PHE A 29 -1.36 7.01 -7.06
C PHE A 29 -2.23 6.28 -6.03
N ALA A 30 -2.06 4.98 -5.88
CA ALA A 30 -2.77 4.21 -4.85
C ALA A 30 -2.31 4.59 -3.44
N ASP A 31 -1.01 4.69 -3.19
CA ASP A 31 -0.46 5.10 -1.90
C ASP A 31 -0.61 6.60 -1.66
N PHE A 32 -0.63 7.44 -2.70
CA PHE A 32 -1.08 8.84 -2.59
C PHE A 32 -2.48 8.92 -1.99
N THR A 33 -3.41 8.10 -2.49
CA THR A 33 -4.79 8.04 -2.01
C THR A 33 -4.85 7.50 -0.59
N TYR A 34 -4.18 6.37 -0.34
CA TYR A 34 -4.23 5.65 0.93
C TYR A 34 -3.55 6.39 2.07
N GLU A 35 -2.32 6.87 1.88
CA GLU A 35 -1.56 7.56 2.92
C GLU A 35 -2.08 8.98 3.11
N GLY A 36 -2.56 9.64 2.04
CA GLY A 36 -3.31 10.88 2.14
C GLY A 36 -4.52 10.74 3.08
N SER A 37 -5.32 9.70 2.90
CA SER A 37 -6.43 9.37 3.80
C SER A 37 -5.96 9.10 5.23
N ARG A 38 -4.97 8.21 5.40
CA ARG A 38 -4.46 7.78 6.70
C ARG A 38 -3.97 8.94 7.56
N SER A 39 -3.41 9.95 6.93
CA SER A 39 -2.88 11.16 7.58
C SER A 39 -3.94 12.00 8.33
N ILE A 40 -5.23 11.83 8.00
CA ILE A 40 -6.34 12.60 8.58
C ILE A 40 -7.43 11.75 9.25
N LEU A 41 -7.32 10.42 9.24
CA LEU A 41 -8.36 9.53 9.78
C LEU A 41 -8.69 9.80 11.26
N GLY A 42 -7.66 10.02 12.08
CA GLY A 42 -7.82 10.29 13.51
C GLY A 42 -8.68 11.53 13.78
N PRO A 43 -8.24 12.72 13.32
CA PRO A 43 -9.01 13.95 13.45
C PRO A 43 -10.40 13.87 12.84
N TYR A 44 -10.54 13.19 11.70
CA TYR A 44 -11.83 13.01 11.04
C TYR A 44 -12.81 12.18 11.88
N LEU A 45 -12.36 11.05 12.42
CA LEU A 45 -13.18 10.24 13.33
C LEU A 45 -13.55 11.03 14.60
N GLY A 46 -12.65 11.85 15.12
CA GLY A 46 -12.93 12.73 16.25
C GLY A 46 -14.00 13.78 15.94
N MET A 47 -13.98 14.38 14.75
CA MET A 47 -15.05 15.26 14.26
C MET A 47 -16.40 14.53 14.18
N LEU A 48 -16.39 13.25 13.81
CA LEU A 48 -17.56 12.37 13.81
C LEU A 48 -17.93 11.82 15.21
N SER A 49 -17.43 12.44 16.27
CA SER A 49 -17.69 12.09 17.68
C SER A 49 -17.19 10.70 18.10
N ALA A 50 -16.19 10.14 17.42
CA ALA A 50 -15.51 8.93 17.87
C ALA A 50 -14.70 9.20 19.15
N SER A 51 -14.70 8.25 20.08
CA SER A 51 -13.79 8.26 21.22
C SER A 51 -12.38 7.84 20.80
N ALA A 52 -11.37 8.16 21.61
CA ALA A 52 -10.00 7.67 21.39
C ALA A 52 -9.94 6.13 21.32
N VAL A 53 -10.74 5.45 22.15
CA VAL A 53 -10.87 3.98 22.14
C VAL A 53 -11.45 3.50 20.81
N ALA A 54 -12.48 4.15 20.27
CA ALA A 54 -13.04 3.80 18.97
C ALA A 54 -12.00 3.98 17.86
N VAL A 55 -11.26 5.09 17.84
CA VAL A 55 -10.18 5.33 16.86
C VAL A 55 -9.10 4.25 16.94
N ALA A 56 -8.67 3.90 18.15
CA ALA A 56 -7.67 2.86 18.38
C ALA A 56 -8.16 1.47 17.91
N VAL A 57 -9.39 1.09 18.25
CA VAL A 57 -9.99 -0.19 17.84
C VAL A 57 -10.13 -0.27 16.34
N VAL A 58 -10.64 0.79 15.68
CA VAL A 58 -10.82 0.81 14.22
C VAL A 58 -9.47 0.67 13.51
N SER A 59 -8.45 1.40 13.98
CA SER A 59 -7.11 1.34 13.40
C SER A 59 -6.49 -0.05 13.61
N GLY A 60 -6.52 -0.57 14.84
CA GLY A 60 -5.93 -1.86 15.19
C GLY A 60 -6.62 -3.05 14.51
N VAL A 61 -7.95 -3.07 14.45
CA VAL A 61 -8.70 -4.10 13.73
C VAL A 61 -8.45 -3.99 12.23
N GLY A 62 -8.36 -2.77 11.69
CA GLY A 62 -8.00 -2.53 10.29
C GLY A 62 -6.63 -3.12 9.93
N GLU A 63 -5.61 -2.87 10.75
CA GLU A 63 -4.27 -3.45 10.57
C GLU A 63 -4.31 -4.99 10.71
N LEU A 64 -4.96 -5.53 11.74
CA LEU A 64 -5.08 -6.97 11.94
C LEU A 64 -5.72 -7.68 10.74
N LEU A 65 -6.85 -7.16 10.25
CA LEU A 65 -7.51 -7.66 9.05
C LEU A 65 -6.62 -7.49 7.82
N GLY A 66 -5.95 -6.34 7.71
CA GLY A 66 -5.00 -6.02 6.65
C GLY A 66 -3.88 -7.05 6.52
N TYR A 67 -3.31 -7.52 7.62
CA TYR A 67 -2.27 -8.56 7.61
C TYR A 67 -2.85 -9.96 7.43
N SER A 68 -3.95 -10.29 8.12
CA SER A 68 -4.54 -11.63 8.10
C SER A 68 -5.07 -11.99 6.71
N LEU A 69 -5.71 -11.04 6.03
CA LEU A 69 -6.27 -11.24 4.69
C LEU A 69 -5.19 -11.43 3.61
N ARG A 70 -3.95 -10.99 3.83
CA ARG A 70 -2.84 -11.27 2.90
C ARG A 70 -2.54 -12.77 2.83
N LEU A 71 -2.60 -13.48 3.96
CA LEU A 71 -2.38 -14.93 4.00
C LEU A 71 -3.47 -15.67 3.22
N VAL A 72 -4.72 -15.22 3.35
CA VAL A 72 -5.88 -15.81 2.67
C VAL A 72 -5.85 -15.51 1.17
N SER A 73 -5.67 -14.23 0.80
CA SER A 73 -5.68 -13.80 -0.61
C SER A 73 -4.49 -14.32 -1.41
N GLY A 74 -3.30 -14.41 -0.80
CA GLY A 74 -2.14 -15.06 -1.42
C GLY A 74 -2.42 -16.53 -1.73
N GLY A 75 -2.84 -17.31 -0.72
CA GLY A 75 -3.19 -18.72 -0.92
C GLY A 75 -4.35 -18.94 -1.91
N LEU A 76 -5.32 -18.02 -1.96
CA LEU A 76 -6.40 -18.05 -2.94
C LEU A 76 -5.90 -17.74 -4.36
N ALA A 77 -5.06 -16.72 -4.52
CA ALA A 77 -4.50 -16.34 -5.81
C ALA A 77 -3.64 -17.47 -6.39
N ASP A 78 -2.78 -18.06 -5.59
CA ASP A 78 -1.90 -19.17 -6.00
C ASP A 78 -2.70 -20.41 -6.42
N ARG A 79 -3.74 -20.77 -5.66
CA ARG A 79 -4.60 -21.93 -5.98
C ARG A 79 -5.45 -21.72 -7.23
N THR A 80 -5.88 -20.50 -7.51
CA THR A 80 -6.81 -20.20 -8.60
C THR A 80 -6.12 -19.72 -9.87
N GLY A 81 -4.87 -19.25 -9.78
CA GLY A 81 -4.17 -18.56 -10.86
C GLY A 81 -4.80 -17.22 -11.26
N LYS A 82 -5.80 -16.72 -10.53
CA LYS A 82 -6.59 -15.53 -10.88
C LYS A 82 -5.97 -14.24 -10.34
N PHE A 83 -4.69 -13.99 -10.62
CA PHE A 83 -3.97 -12.83 -10.09
C PHE A 83 -4.65 -11.49 -10.44
N TRP A 84 -4.99 -11.30 -11.71
CA TRP A 84 -5.63 -10.06 -12.18
C TRP A 84 -7.01 -9.78 -11.58
N PRO A 85 -8.00 -10.70 -11.62
CA PRO A 85 -9.30 -10.46 -10.99
C PRO A 85 -9.23 -10.14 -9.50
N ILE A 86 -8.38 -10.84 -8.74
CA ILE A 86 -8.22 -10.60 -7.30
C ILE A 86 -7.57 -9.24 -7.07
N THR A 87 -6.53 -8.90 -7.84
CA THR A 87 -5.87 -7.59 -7.81
C THR A 87 -6.85 -6.47 -8.09
N ILE A 88 -7.65 -6.60 -9.16
CA ILE A 88 -8.64 -5.60 -9.58
C ILE A 88 -9.69 -5.40 -8.50
N LEU A 89 -10.27 -6.48 -7.97
CA LEU A 89 -11.25 -6.37 -6.89
C LEU A 89 -10.66 -5.64 -5.67
N GLY A 90 -9.45 -6.01 -5.25
CA GLY A 90 -8.78 -5.37 -4.12
C GLY A 90 -8.53 -3.87 -4.34
N TYR A 91 -8.07 -3.46 -5.53
CA TYR A 91 -7.91 -2.04 -5.88
C TYR A 91 -9.22 -1.28 -5.89
N PHE A 92 -10.28 -1.82 -6.49
CA PHE A 92 -11.59 -1.15 -6.51
C PHE A 92 -12.14 -0.97 -5.10
N VAL A 93 -12.10 -2.02 -4.27
CA VAL A 93 -12.54 -1.94 -2.88
C VAL A 93 -11.70 -0.91 -2.12
N GLN A 94 -10.37 -0.95 -2.25
CA GLN A 94 -9.50 -0.02 -1.54
C GLN A 94 -9.74 1.43 -1.98
N LEU A 95 -9.57 1.71 -3.26
CA LEU A 95 -9.48 3.06 -3.80
C LEU A 95 -10.82 3.79 -3.83
N LEU A 96 -11.94 3.07 -3.85
CA LEU A 96 -13.27 3.69 -3.74
C LEU A 96 -13.71 3.89 -2.28
N SER A 97 -13.21 3.08 -1.35
CA SER A 97 -13.54 3.25 0.08
C SER A 97 -13.00 4.56 0.65
N VAL A 98 -11.84 5.02 0.18
CA VAL A 98 -11.23 6.29 0.62
C VAL A 98 -12.09 7.52 0.31
N PRO A 99 -12.41 7.85 -0.95
CA PRO A 99 -13.23 9.01 -1.26
C PRO A 99 -14.66 8.87 -0.75
N ALA A 100 -15.18 7.65 -0.60
CA ALA A 100 -16.46 7.41 0.05
C ALA A 100 -16.49 7.88 1.52
N LEU A 101 -15.34 8.04 2.19
CA LEU A 101 -15.28 8.63 3.54
C LEU A 101 -15.86 10.04 3.56
N ALA A 102 -15.80 10.79 2.46
CA ALA A 102 -16.43 12.11 2.33
C ALA A 102 -17.96 12.08 2.54
N LEU A 103 -18.58 10.92 2.36
CA LEU A 103 -20.02 10.70 2.52
C LEU A 103 -20.37 10.13 3.90
N ALA A 104 -19.39 9.79 4.74
CA ALA A 104 -19.65 9.25 6.06
C ALA A 104 -20.26 10.31 6.98
N GLY A 105 -21.49 10.07 7.43
CA GLY A 105 -22.20 10.98 8.35
C GLY A 105 -21.95 10.68 9.84
N ASN A 106 -21.29 9.57 10.16
CA ASN A 106 -21.03 9.12 11.52
C ASN A 106 -19.77 8.23 11.56
N TRP A 107 -19.17 8.10 12.75
CA TRP A 107 -17.92 7.36 12.89
C TRP A 107 -18.06 5.85 12.61
N PRO A 108 -19.18 5.15 12.89
CA PRO A 108 -19.33 3.74 12.51
C PRO A 108 -19.29 3.51 11.00
N THR A 109 -19.95 4.37 10.20
CA THR A 109 -19.86 4.31 8.74
C THR A 109 -18.44 4.57 8.26
N ALA A 110 -17.75 5.56 8.83
CA ALA A 110 -16.34 5.82 8.51
C ALA A 110 -15.45 4.63 8.87
N ALA A 111 -15.67 4.00 10.03
CA ALA A 111 -14.96 2.80 10.46
C ALA A 111 -15.13 1.64 9.48
N ALA A 112 -16.35 1.38 9.01
CA ALA A 112 -16.61 0.34 8.01
C ALA A 112 -15.85 0.60 6.71
N LEU A 113 -15.80 1.85 6.24
CA LEU A 113 -15.04 2.24 5.05
C LEU A 113 -13.53 2.10 5.25
N ILE A 114 -13.00 2.45 6.43
CA ILE A 114 -11.59 2.23 6.77
C ILE A 114 -11.27 0.73 6.73
N ILE A 115 -12.11 -0.12 7.34
CA ILE A 115 -11.92 -1.57 7.33
C ILE A 115 -11.96 -2.14 5.90
N LEU A 116 -12.93 -1.70 5.09
CA LEU A 116 -13.03 -2.09 3.69
C LEU A 116 -11.79 -1.67 2.89
N GLU A 117 -11.29 -0.46 3.11
CA GLU A 117 -10.06 0.03 2.52
C GLU A 117 -8.89 -0.92 2.83
N ARG A 118 -8.67 -1.26 4.11
CA ARG A 118 -7.61 -2.19 4.53
C ARG A 118 -7.78 -3.58 3.94
N ALA A 119 -9.01 -4.09 3.88
CA ALA A 119 -9.31 -5.37 3.27
C ALA A 119 -9.02 -5.38 1.76
N GLY A 120 -9.35 -4.30 1.05
CA GLY A 120 -9.03 -4.11 -0.36
C GLY A 120 -7.52 -4.14 -0.61
N ARG A 121 -6.75 -3.37 0.18
CA ARG A 121 -5.27 -3.35 0.12
C ARG A 121 -4.68 -4.72 0.37
N ALA A 122 -5.16 -5.41 1.40
CA ALA A 122 -4.70 -6.76 1.74
C ALA A 122 -4.95 -7.77 0.64
N THR A 123 -6.08 -7.65 -0.06
CA THR A 123 -6.49 -8.54 -1.14
C THR A 123 -5.64 -8.35 -2.39
N ARG A 124 -5.28 -7.11 -2.73
CA ARG A 124 -4.52 -6.82 -3.96
C ARG A 124 -3.02 -7.07 -3.86
N ASN A 125 -2.42 -6.94 -2.67
CA ASN A 125 -0.96 -6.93 -2.53
C ASN A 125 -0.32 -8.28 -2.93
N PRO A 126 -0.71 -9.44 -2.36
CA PRO A 126 -0.08 -10.71 -2.72
C PRO A 126 -0.10 -11.02 -4.24
N PRO A 127 -1.25 -10.95 -4.95
CA PRO A 127 -1.25 -11.23 -6.38
C PRO A 127 -0.50 -10.18 -7.21
N ARG A 128 -0.49 -8.90 -6.81
CA ARG A 128 0.34 -7.86 -7.45
C ARG A 128 1.82 -8.22 -7.36
N ASP A 129 2.28 -8.61 -6.19
CA ASP A 129 3.69 -8.89 -5.93
C ASP A 129 4.15 -10.14 -6.70
N VAL A 130 3.28 -11.15 -6.83
CA VAL A 130 3.53 -12.31 -7.70
C VAL A 130 3.67 -11.87 -9.16
N MET A 131 2.74 -11.07 -9.69
CA MET A 131 2.84 -10.55 -11.07
C MET A 131 4.12 -9.73 -11.29
N LEU A 132 4.54 -8.93 -10.30
CA LEU A 132 5.78 -8.16 -10.35
C LEU A 132 7.03 -9.05 -10.33
N SER A 133 7.00 -10.15 -9.58
CA SER A 133 8.10 -11.11 -9.51
C SER A 133 8.42 -11.73 -10.89
N HIS A 134 7.40 -11.91 -11.75
CA HIS A 134 7.58 -12.40 -13.11
C HIS A 134 8.44 -11.44 -13.96
N ALA A 135 8.25 -10.12 -13.81
CA ALA A 135 9.13 -9.13 -14.43
C ALA A 135 10.52 -9.06 -13.76
N GLY A 136 10.57 -9.33 -12.45
CA GLY A 136 11.79 -9.42 -11.67
C GLY A 136 12.79 -10.46 -12.18
N LYS A 137 12.35 -11.56 -12.79
CA LYS A 137 13.27 -12.54 -13.41
C LYS A 137 14.09 -11.96 -14.57
N GLN A 138 13.51 -11.02 -15.33
CA GLN A 138 14.18 -10.42 -16.49
C GLN A 138 15.10 -9.25 -16.10
N LEU A 139 14.77 -8.54 -15.01
CA LEU A 139 15.42 -7.28 -14.60
C LEU A 139 16.26 -7.39 -13.32
N GLY A 140 16.08 -8.46 -12.55
CA GLY A 140 16.53 -8.59 -11.17
C GLY A 140 15.44 -8.23 -10.18
N PHE A 141 15.18 -9.10 -9.19
CA PHE A 141 14.14 -8.90 -8.19
C PHE A 141 14.34 -7.60 -7.40
N GLY A 142 15.56 -7.35 -6.89
CA GLY A 142 15.87 -6.15 -6.12
C GLY A 142 15.60 -4.85 -6.89
N TRP A 143 15.86 -4.84 -8.21
CA TRP A 143 15.56 -3.67 -9.04
C TRP A 143 14.05 -3.49 -9.27
N ALA A 144 13.34 -4.55 -9.65
CA ALA A 144 11.91 -4.50 -9.92
C ALA A 144 11.09 -4.08 -8.68
N PHE A 145 11.38 -4.69 -7.52
CA PHE A 145 10.76 -4.34 -6.26
C PHE A 145 11.25 -2.98 -5.74
N GLY A 146 12.54 -2.65 -5.91
CA GLY A 146 13.09 -1.36 -5.47
C GLY A 146 12.49 -0.16 -6.19
N VAL A 147 12.25 -0.25 -7.50
CA VAL A 147 11.56 0.82 -8.26
C VAL A 147 10.11 0.98 -7.82
N ASN A 148 9.41 -0.13 -7.56
CA ASN A 148 8.04 -0.07 -7.06
C ASN A 148 7.99 0.53 -5.65
N GLU A 149 8.84 0.06 -4.74
CA GLU A 149 8.93 0.61 -3.39
C GLU A 149 9.24 2.12 -3.41
N ALA A 150 10.16 2.58 -4.27
CA ALA A 150 10.45 4.00 -4.41
C ALA A 150 9.22 4.82 -4.85
N LEU A 151 8.44 4.32 -5.80
CA LEU A 151 7.22 4.99 -6.27
C LEU A 151 6.09 4.92 -5.23
N ASP A 152 5.96 3.81 -4.51
CA ASP A 152 5.02 3.63 -3.39
C ASP A 152 5.35 4.66 -2.28
N GLN A 153 6.63 4.82 -1.92
CA GLN A 153 7.09 5.82 -0.92
C GLN A 153 6.89 7.27 -1.38
N LEU A 154 7.08 7.57 -2.66
CA LEU A 154 6.77 8.90 -3.19
C LEU A 154 5.27 9.20 -3.11
N GLY A 155 4.41 8.22 -3.41
CA GLY A 155 2.97 8.33 -3.19
C GLY A 155 2.64 8.60 -1.72
N ALA A 156 3.25 7.82 -0.83
CA ALA A 156 3.10 7.95 0.62
C ALA A 156 3.55 9.30 1.19
N LEU A 157 4.51 9.96 0.54
CA LEU A 157 4.96 11.30 0.88
C LEU A 157 4.02 12.38 0.34
N PHE A 158 3.69 12.32 -0.95
CA PHE A 158 2.94 13.40 -1.62
C PHE A 158 1.45 13.39 -1.29
N GLY A 159 0.85 12.24 -1.01
CA GLY A 159 -0.56 12.12 -0.62
C GLY A 159 -0.92 12.97 0.61
N PRO A 160 -0.25 12.76 1.76
CA PRO A 160 -0.47 13.57 2.96
C PRO A 160 -0.17 15.06 2.75
N LEU A 161 0.86 15.41 1.97
CA LEU A 161 1.17 16.81 1.67
C LEU A 161 0.07 17.50 0.86
N ALA A 162 -0.53 16.80 -0.11
CA ALA A 162 -1.68 17.30 -0.85
C ALA A 162 -2.90 17.49 0.07
N VAL A 163 -3.14 16.55 0.97
CA VAL A 163 -4.21 16.65 1.98
C VAL A 163 -3.98 17.83 2.94
N ALA A 164 -2.74 18.05 3.40
CA ALA A 164 -2.36 19.23 4.18
C ALA A 164 -2.69 20.52 3.42
N ALA A 165 -2.28 20.64 2.16
CA ALA A 165 -2.54 21.82 1.35
C ALA A 165 -4.05 22.08 1.17
N ILE A 166 -4.84 21.03 0.98
CA ILE A 166 -6.31 21.12 0.89
C ILE A 166 -6.92 21.58 2.20
N LEU A 167 -6.47 21.05 3.34
CA LEU A 167 -6.94 21.46 4.65
C LEU A 167 -6.53 22.90 4.99
N ALA A 168 -5.32 23.33 4.64
CA ALA A 168 -4.89 24.71 4.81
C ALA A 168 -5.75 25.69 3.98
N TRP A 169 -6.21 25.25 2.80
CA TRP A 169 -7.05 26.07 1.93
C TRP A 169 -8.52 26.14 2.35
N ARG A 170 -9.14 24.99 2.70
CA ARG A 170 -10.59 24.92 2.98
C ARG A 170 -10.98 24.52 4.39
N GLY A 171 -10.09 23.89 5.15
CA GLY A 171 -10.38 23.35 6.48
C GLY A 171 -11.40 22.21 6.51
N ASP A 172 -11.71 21.59 5.35
CA ASP A 172 -12.78 20.59 5.22
C ASP A 172 -12.24 19.20 4.89
N TYR A 173 -12.37 18.28 5.86
CA TYR A 173 -11.99 16.87 5.71
C TYR A 173 -12.81 16.14 4.65
N ARG A 174 -14.10 16.46 4.49
CA ARG A 174 -14.95 15.78 3.50
C ARG A 174 -14.47 16.12 2.09
N PHE A 175 -14.14 17.39 1.86
CA PHE A 175 -13.53 17.82 0.61
C PHE A 175 -12.14 17.17 0.41
N ALA A 176 -11.32 17.05 1.45
CA ALA A 176 -10.03 16.36 1.36
C ALA A 176 -10.18 14.88 0.93
N PHE A 177 -11.09 14.11 1.52
CA PHE A 177 -11.37 12.74 1.08
C PHE A 177 -11.92 12.70 -0.35
N ALA A 178 -12.84 13.61 -0.71
CA ALA A 178 -13.40 13.66 -2.06
C ALA A 178 -12.32 13.97 -3.11
N ALA A 179 -11.35 14.85 -2.79
CA ALA A 179 -10.25 15.17 -3.68
C ALA A 179 -9.33 13.97 -3.98
N LEU A 180 -9.22 13.02 -3.04
CA LEU A 180 -8.48 11.77 -3.25
C LEU A 180 -9.15 10.83 -4.27
N LEU A 181 -10.37 11.13 -4.73
CA LEU A 181 -10.97 10.44 -5.87
C LEU A 181 -10.16 10.62 -7.16
N ALA A 182 -9.53 11.79 -7.35
CA ALA A 182 -8.73 12.05 -8.55
C ALA A 182 -7.54 11.09 -8.69
N PRO A 183 -6.60 10.96 -7.71
CA PRO A 183 -5.53 9.97 -7.78
C PRO A 183 -6.08 8.53 -7.78
N ALA A 184 -7.19 8.25 -7.08
CA ALA A 184 -7.83 6.93 -7.11
C ALA A 184 -8.27 6.52 -8.53
N ILE A 185 -8.93 7.41 -9.27
CA ILE A 185 -9.35 7.16 -10.66
C ILE A 185 -8.14 6.95 -11.57
N VAL A 186 -7.08 7.76 -11.41
CA VAL A 186 -5.85 7.59 -12.20
C VAL A 186 -5.22 6.22 -11.94
N SER A 187 -5.13 5.79 -10.68
CA SER A 187 -4.63 4.45 -10.33
C SER A 187 -5.49 3.33 -10.92
N LEU A 188 -6.82 3.42 -10.84
CA LEU A 188 -7.74 2.44 -11.45
C LEU A 188 -7.64 2.41 -12.98
N ALA A 189 -7.50 3.56 -13.62
CA ALA A 189 -7.31 3.64 -15.07
C ALA A 189 -5.99 2.96 -15.48
N LEU A 190 -4.88 3.27 -14.79
CA LEU A 190 -3.59 2.62 -15.02
C LEU A 190 -3.64 1.12 -14.77
N LEU A 191 -4.40 0.67 -13.77
CA LEU A 191 -4.62 -0.75 -13.48
C LEU A 191 -5.32 -1.47 -14.64
N LEU A 192 -6.38 -0.87 -15.19
CA LEU A 192 -7.11 -1.46 -16.33
C LEU A 192 -6.24 -1.46 -17.60
N VAL A 193 -5.47 -0.40 -17.83
CA VAL A 193 -4.48 -0.35 -18.91
C VAL A 193 -3.40 -1.42 -18.72
N ALA A 194 -2.92 -1.61 -17.49
CA ALA A 194 -1.94 -2.65 -17.17
C ALA A 194 -2.47 -4.05 -17.43
N ARG A 195 -3.72 -4.31 -17.02
CA ARG A 195 -4.43 -5.56 -17.32
C ARG A 195 -4.59 -5.80 -18.82
N TRP A 196 -4.84 -4.75 -19.59
CA TRP A 196 -5.05 -4.84 -21.03
C TRP A 196 -3.75 -5.10 -21.79
N LEU A 197 -2.67 -4.39 -21.44
CA LEU A 197 -1.35 -4.53 -22.06
C LEU A 197 -0.62 -5.82 -21.63
N TYR A 198 -0.84 -6.28 -20.41
CA TYR A 198 -0.14 -7.43 -19.81
C TYR A 198 -1.14 -8.44 -19.24
N PRO A 199 -1.99 -9.06 -20.08
CA PRO A 199 -3.04 -9.97 -19.64
C PRO A 199 -2.53 -11.24 -18.95
N ARG A 200 -1.28 -11.63 -19.23
CA ARG A 200 -0.61 -12.82 -18.70
C ARG A 200 0.82 -12.50 -18.23
N PRO A 201 0.99 -11.90 -17.05
CA PRO A 201 2.30 -11.53 -16.53
C PRO A 201 3.26 -12.72 -16.39
N GLU A 202 2.72 -13.93 -16.21
CA GLU A 202 3.45 -15.19 -16.15
C GLU A 202 4.25 -15.51 -17.43
N GLU A 203 3.85 -15.00 -18.60
CA GLU A 203 4.58 -15.20 -19.86
C GLU A 203 5.92 -14.42 -19.91
N MET A 204 6.16 -13.53 -18.93
CA MET A 204 7.45 -12.88 -18.74
C MET A 204 8.49 -13.81 -18.11
N GLU A 205 8.07 -14.95 -17.55
CA GLU A 205 8.95 -15.98 -17.02
C GLU A 205 9.25 -17.07 -18.07
N ASP A 206 10.50 -17.56 -18.10
CA ASP A 206 10.90 -18.66 -18.99
C ASP A 206 10.75 -20.05 -18.33
N GLU A 207 10.75 -20.16 -17.00
CA GLU A 207 10.50 -21.41 -16.25
C GLU A 207 9.72 -21.15 -14.95
N PRO A 208 8.82 -22.05 -14.51
CA PRO A 208 8.07 -21.91 -13.27
C PRO A 208 8.97 -22.03 -12.02
N LEU A 209 8.69 -21.23 -10.98
CA LEU A 209 9.39 -21.28 -9.70
C LEU A 209 9.01 -22.52 -8.90
N ASN A 210 9.92 -23.49 -8.77
CA ASN A 210 9.78 -24.61 -7.84
C ASN A 210 10.31 -24.26 -6.44
N VAL A 211 9.63 -23.35 -5.74
CA VAL A 211 9.96 -23.06 -4.34
C VAL A 211 9.23 -24.05 -3.45
N HIS A 212 9.95 -25.01 -2.91
CA HIS A 212 9.41 -25.91 -1.88
C HIS A 212 9.42 -25.17 -0.54
N ALA A 213 8.25 -24.96 0.05
CA ALA A 213 8.12 -24.39 1.38
C ALA A 213 8.77 -25.34 2.41
N ARG A 214 10.02 -25.07 2.77
CA ARG A 214 10.61 -25.63 4.00
C ARG A 214 9.96 -24.94 5.18
N GLY A 215 9.70 -25.68 6.26
CA GLY A 215 9.18 -25.11 7.49
C GLY A 215 10.04 -23.94 7.99
N LEU A 216 9.43 -23.01 8.71
CA LEU A 216 10.12 -21.80 9.18
C LEU A 216 11.10 -22.14 10.31
N PRO A 217 12.36 -21.70 10.24
CA PRO A 217 13.39 -22.04 11.22
C PRO A 217 13.10 -21.41 12.59
N ARG A 218 13.69 -21.94 13.67
CA ARG A 218 13.52 -21.39 15.04
C ARG A 218 13.85 -19.90 15.13
N VAL A 219 14.86 -19.43 14.39
CA VAL A 219 15.28 -18.02 14.33
C VAL A 219 14.13 -17.12 13.86
N PHE A 220 13.31 -17.58 12.90
CA PHE A 220 12.14 -16.83 12.44
C PHE A 220 11.14 -16.59 13.57
N TRP A 221 10.87 -17.60 14.40
CA TRP A 221 9.90 -17.47 15.50
C TRP A 221 10.41 -16.55 16.62
N ILE A 222 11.72 -16.57 16.90
CA ILE A 222 12.34 -15.64 17.86
C ILE A 222 12.24 -14.21 17.34
N TYR A 223 12.57 -13.99 16.06
CA TYR A 223 12.42 -12.69 15.40
C TYR A 223 10.97 -12.21 15.43
N LEU A 224 10.01 -13.08 15.10
CA LEU A 224 8.58 -12.76 15.11
C LEU A 224 8.11 -12.36 16.51
N ALA A 225 8.55 -13.05 17.56
CA ALA A 225 8.22 -12.70 18.93
C ALA A 225 8.76 -11.32 19.32
N GLY A 226 10.02 -11.02 18.97
CA GLY A 226 10.62 -9.71 19.19
C GLY A 226 9.89 -8.59 18.44
N ALA A 227 9.64 -8.79 17.15
CA ALA A 227 8.89 -7.84 16.32
C ALA A 227 7.47 -7.61 16.86
N SER A 228 6.81 -8.65 17.37
CA SER A 228 5.48 -8.55 17.98
C SER A 228 5.49 -7.73 19.27
N LEU A 229 6.52 -7.87 20.11
CA LEU A 229 6.66 -7.06 21.32
C LEU A 229 6.90 -5.58 20.99
N VAL A 230 7.71 -5.29 19.96
CA VAL A 230 7.90 -3.92 19.46
C VAL A 230 6.58 -3.35 18.92
N ALA A 231 5.86 -4.13 18.11
CA ALA A 231 4.57 -3.73 17.57
C ALA A 231 3.52 -3.48 18.67
N ALA A 232 3.53 -4.26 19.76
CA ALA A 232 2.63 -4.05 20.89
C ALA A 232 2.86 -2.73 21.63
N GLY A 233 4.07 -2.17 21.57
CA GLY A 233 4.41 -0.86 22.14
C GLY A 233 4.13 0.33 21.21
N TYR A 234 3.73 0.10 19.97
CA TYR A 234 3.57 1.14 18.96
C TYR A 234 2.13 1.66 18.89
N ALA A 235 1.96 2.98 18.92
CA ALA A 235 0.67 3.63 18.70
C ALA A 235 0.45 3.90 17.21
N ASP A 236 -0.69 3.49 16.67
CA ASP A 236 -1.03 3.79 15.28
C ASP A 236 -1.24 5.30 15.07
N PHE A 237 -0.82 5.79 13.91
CA PHE A 237 -0.84 7.22 13.59
C PHE A 237 -2.23 7.87 13.73
N PRO A 238 -3.36 7.26 13.32
CA PRO A 238 -4.68 7.85 13.55
C PRO A 238 -4.97 8.14 15.03
N LEU A 239 -4.47 7.34 15.97
CA LEU A 239 -4.62 7.62 17.40
C LEU A 239 -3.78 8.83 17.83
N ILE A 240 -2.54 8.91 17.34
CA ILE A 240 -1.65 10.06 17.56
C ILE A 240 -2.25 11.34 16.98
N ALA A 241 -2.74 11.28 15.73
CA ALA A 241 -3.36 12.37 15.03
C ALA A 241 -4.66 12.85 15.71
N PHE A 242 -5.49 11.92 16.20
CA PHE A 242 -6.65 12.24 17.04
C PHE A 242 -6.22 13.00 18.30
N HIS A 243 -5.15 12.57 18.96
CA HIS A 243 -4.63 13.22 20.16
C HIS A 243 -4.15 14.64 19.87
N PHE A 244 -3.44 14.88 18.77
CA PHE A 244 -3.02 16.22 18.35
C PHE A 244 -4.19 17.19 18.20
N GLN A 245 -5.28 16.75 17.55
CA GLN A 245 -6.47 17.58 17.41
C GLN A 245 -7.17 17.80 18.76
N LYS A 246 -7.33 16.74 19.55
CA LYS A 246 -8.09 16.80 20.81
C LYS A 246 -7.44 17.69 21.87
N THR A 247 -6.11 17.73 21.89
CA THR A 247 -5.31 18.58 22.79
C THR A 247 -4.98 19.94 22.21
N SER A 248 -5.37 20.20 20.95
CA SER A 248 -4.94 21.38 20.18
C SER A 248 -3.41 21.55 20.14
N ALA A 249 -2.67 20.45 20.24
CA ALA A 249 -1.20 20.45 20.21
C ALA A 249 -0.65 20.86 18.83
N MET A 250 -1.44 20.69 17.77
CA MET A 250 -1.06 21.08 16.42
C MET A 250 -2.29 21.44 15.56
N PRO A 251 -2.18 22.46 14.68
CA PRO A 251 -3.17 22.76 13.65
C PRO A 251 -3.51 21.55 12.75
N ALA A 252 -4.77 21.47 12.31
CA ALA A 252 -5.30 20.34 11.54
C ALA A 252 -4.59 20.10 10.20
N ASP A 253 -4.12 21.18 9.56
CA ASP A 253 -3.37 21.18 8.30
C ASP A 253 -1.91 20.74 8.48
N LEU A 254 -1.34 20.87 9.68
CA LEU A 254 0.01 20.38 9.99
C LEU A 254 0.03 18.90 10.40
N VAL A 255 -1.11 18.31 10.77
CA VAL A 255 -1.20 16.86 11.09
C VAL A 255 -0.74 15.98 9.91
N PRO A 256 -1.19 16.20 8.66
CA PRO A 256 -0.70 15.44 7.52
C PRO A 256 0.76 15.74 7.17
N VAL A 257 1.26 16.94 7.46
CA VAL A 257 2.67 17.30 7.26
C VAL A 257 3.57 16.49 8.21
N ALA A 258 3.16 16.33 9.48
CA ALA A 258 3.86 15.48 10.43
C ALA A 258 3.88 14.01 9.94
N TYR A 259 2.76 13.53 9.38
CA TYR A 259 2.70 12.20 8.78
C TYR A 259 3.65 12.05 7.58
N ALA A 260 3.60 12.99 6.63
CA ALA A 260 4.52 13.03 5.48
C ALA A 260 5.99 13.05 5.92
N THR A 261 6.32 13.77 6.98
CA THR A 261 7.69 13.81 7.54
C THR A 261 8.10 12.44 8.07
N ALA A 262 7.21 11.74 8.76
CA ALA A 262 7.46 10.36 9.20
C ALA A 262 7.64 9.40 8.01
N MET A 263 6.83 9.53 6.96
CA MET A 263 6.97 8.72 5.74
C MET A 263 8.28 9.02 5.00
N ALA A 264 8.69 10.28 4.89
CA ALA A 264 9.98 10.66 4.31
C ALA A 264 11.16 10.06 5.09
N ALA A 265 11.11 10.13 6.43
CA ALA A 265 12.14 9.54 7.29
C ALA A 265 12.19 8.01 7.12
N SER A 266 11.03 7.35 7.05
CA SER A 266 10.92 5.91 6.80
C SER A 266 11.51 5.52 5.43
N GLY A 267 11.13 6.22 4.36
CA GLY A 267 11.62 5.96 3.00
C GLY A 267 13.12 6.23 2.83
N MET A 268 13.66 7.29 3.45
CA MET A 268 15.12 7.51 3.46
C MET A 268 15.84 6.44 4.29
N GLY A 269 15.27 6.08 5.44
CA GLY A 269 15.79 5.04 6.31
C GLY A 269 15.86 3.69 5.61
N SER A 270 14.82 3.31 4.87
CA SER A 270 14.78 2.02 4.15
C SER A 270 15.88 1.91 3.10
N LEU A 271 16.21 2.99 2.39
CA LEU A 271 17.32 3.02 1.44
C LEU A 271 18.68 2.85 2.13
N VAL A 272 18.86 3.47 3.30
CA VAL A 272 20.10 3.37 4.09
C VAL A 272 20.23 1.97 4.70
N PHE A 273 19.21 1.50 5.40
CA PHE A 273 19.19 0.19 6.04
C PHE A 273 19.24 -0.95 5.03
N GLY A 274 18.62 -0.81 3.85
CA GLY A 274 18.75 -1.77 2.76
C GLY A 274 20.18 -1.95 2.29
N ARG A 275 20.93 -0.84 2.09
CA ARG A 275 22.36 -0.92 1.74
C ARG A 275 23.23 -1.49 2.86
N LEU A 276 22.90 -1.21 4.12
CA LEU A 276 23.61 -1.77 5.27
C LEU A 276 23.35 -3.29 5.38
N PHE A 277 22.12 -3.72 5.19
CA PHE A 277 21.74 -5.14 5.16
C PHE A 277 22.49 -5.89 4.06
N ASP A 278 22.50 -5.36 2.83
CA ASP A 278 23.25 -5.95 1.70
C ASP A 278 24.75 -6.08 1.99
N ARG A 279 25.30 -5.20 2.84
CA ARG A 279 26.73 -5.18 3.18
C ARG A 279 27.10 -6.06 4.37
N PHE A 280 26.22 -6.17 5.37
CA PHE A 280 26.55 -6.77 6.67
C PHE A 280 25.77 -8.04 7.02
N GLY A 281 24.66 -8.31 6.31
CA GLY A 281 23.77 -9.45 6.58
C GLY A 281 22.73 -9.16 7.65
#